data_AF-A0A7W1PVR1-F1
#
_entry.id   AF-A0A7W1PVR1-F1
#
_cell.length_a   1.000
_cell.length_b   1.000
_cell.length_c   1.000
_cell.angle_alpha   90.00
_cell.angle_beta   90.00
_cell.angle_gamma   90.00
#
_symmetry.space_group_name_H-M   'P 1'
#
loop_
_entity.id
_entity.type
_entity.pdbx_description
1 polymer ?
#
loop_
_entity_poly.entity_id
_entity_poly.type
_entity_poly.pdbx_seq_one_letter_code
_entity_poly.pdbx_strand_id
1 'polypeptide(L)'
;MKNKFYILFALLILSANAFAQKDNQYIREGNKQYEGGNFTEAHANYLKAIQENNKNFSGAFNLGNSLYKQEKYEEAVSQYKSIVESAPDKQTKSNAYHNLGNSLLQTKKYQESIDAYKNALRNNPNDEATRHNLAYAMQQLKEEQEQE
;
A
#
# COMPACT_ATOMS: atom_id res chain seq x y z
N MET A 1 3.09 12.05 -44.86
CA MET A 1 3.70 11.51 -43.61
C MET A 1 3.13 12.14 -42.34
N LYS A 2 2.85 13.45 -42.30
CA LYS A 2 2.30 14.15 -41.12
C LYS A 2 0.95 13.57 -40.63
N ASN A 3 0.01 13.23 -41.52
CA ASN A 3 -1.30 12.68 -41.11
C ASN A 3 -1.22 11.29 -40.45
N LYS A 4 -0.24 10.45 -40.81
CA LYS A 4 -0.05 9.13 -40.16
C LYS A 4 0.47 9.28 -38.73
N PHE A 5 1.23 10.35 -38.44
CA PHE A 5 1.72 10.67 -37.09
C PHE A 5 0.58 11.09 -36.15
N TYR A 6 -0.36 11.91 -36.61
CA TYR A 6 -1.53 12.29 -35.80
C TYR A 6 -2.46 11.11 -35.51
N ILE A 7 -2.64 10.19 -36.46
CA ILE A 7 -3.44 8.98 -36.27
C ILE A 7 -2.77 8.04 -35.26
N LEU A 8 -1.45 7.83 -35.36
CA LEU A 8 -0.70 7.04 -34.37
C LEU A 8 -0.75 7.67 -32.97
N PHE A 9 -0.61 9.00 -32.88
CA PHE A 9 -0.67 9.73 -31.62
C PHE A 9 -2.07 9.68 -30.98
N ALA A 10 -3.14 9.80 -31.79
CA ALA A 10 -4.52 9.65 -31.33
C ALA A 10 -4.83 8.23 -30.85
N LEU A 11 -4.33 7.19 -31.54
CA LEU A 11 -4.49 5.79 -31.13
C LEU A 11 -3.76 5.47 -29.82
N LEU A 12 -2.59 6.05 -29.58
CA LEU A 12 -1.86 5.92 -28.31
C LEU A 12 -2.60 6.57 -27.13
N ILE A 13 -3.27 7.70 -27.36
CA ILE A 13 -4.09 8.35 -26.32
C ILE A 13 -5.33 7.50 -26.03
N LEU A 14 -6.00 6.94 -27.04
CA LEU A 14 -7.18 6.09 -26.86
C LEU A 14 -6.88 4.81 -26.08
N SER A 15 -5.76 4.13 -26.35
CA SER A 15 -5.39 2.91 -25.64
C SER A 15 -4.99 3.18 -24.18
N ALA A 16 -4.25 4.26 -23.91
CA ALA A 16 -3.91 4.66 -22.53
C ALA A 16 -5.14 4.96 -21.67
N ASN A 17 -6.17 5.61 -22.25
CA ASN A 17 -7.44 5.87 -21.56
C ASN A 17 -8.22 4.57 -21.24
N ALA A 18 -8.14 3.56 -22.11
CA ALA A 18 -8.85 2.29 -21.91
C ALA A 18 -8.29 1.48 -20.72
N PHE A 19 -6.95 1.45 -20.53
CA PHE A 19 -6.33 0.78 -19.37
C PHE A 19 -6.66 1.50 -18.05
N ALA A 20 -6.57 2.83 -18.03
CA ALA A 20 -6.91 3.65 -16.88
C ALA A 20 -8.42 3.63 -16.51
N GLN A 21 -9.29 3.14 -17.39
CA GLN A 21 -10.71 3.03 -17.09
C GLN A 21 -11.05 1.74 -16.32
N LYS A 22 -10.34 0.64 -16.63
CA LYS A 22 -10.61 -0.68 -16.04
C LYS A 22 -10.04 -0.83 -14.64
N ASP A 23 -8.81 -0.38 -14.38
CA ASP A 23 -8.20 -0.44 -13.04
C ASP A 23 -9.03 0.37 -12.03
N ASN A 24 -9.46 1.57 -12.40
CA ASN A 24 -10.32 2.43 -11.58
C ASN A 24 -11.68 1.80 -11.28
N GLN A 25 -12.25 1.03 -12.21
CA GLN A 25 -13.47 0.28 -11.94
C GLN A 25 -13.25 -0.80 -10.88
N TYR A 26 -12.17 -1.58 -11.00
CA TYR A 26 -11.83 -2.59 -10.02
C TYR A 26 -11.51 -1.98 -8.64
N ILE A 27 -10.83 -0.84 -8.58
CA ILE A 27 -10.62 -0.14 -7.30
C ILE A 27 -11.95 0.28 -6.66
N ARG A 28 -12.89 0.85 -7.43
CA ARG A 28 -14.19 1.25 -6.89
C ARG A 28 -14.97 0.07 -6.32
N GLU A 29 -15.03 -1.05 -7.05
CA GLU A 29 -15.70 -2.25 -6.55
C GLU A 29 -14.97 -2.82 -5.33
N GLY A 30 -13.63 -2.87 -5.37
CA GLY A 30 -12.82 -3.29 -4.23
C GLY A 30 -13.09 -2.45 -2.98
N ASN A 31 -13.18 -1.12 -3.11
CA ASN A 31 -13.49 -0.22 -2.00
C ASN A 31 -14.88 -0.48 -1.43
N LYS A 32 -15.89 -0.69 -2.27
CA LYS A 32 -17.24 -1.04 -1.83
C LYS A 32 -17.25 -2.35 -1.03
N GLN A 33 -16.51 -3.37 -1.48
CA GLN A 33 -16.38 -4.63 -0.76
C GLN A 33 -15.62 -4.45 0.56
N TYR A 34 -14.56 -3.64 0.57
CA TYR A 34 -13.78 -3.33 1.76
C TYR A 34 -14.62 -2.63 2.82
N GLU A 35 -15.41 -1.63 2.44
CA GLU A 35 -16.35 -0.92 3.32
C GLU A 35 -17.43 -1.86 3.87
N GLY A 36 -17.86 -2.84 3.08
CA GLY A 36 -18.78 -3.90 3.50
C GLY A 36 -18.16 -4.99 4.38
N GLY A 37 -16.85 -4.94 4.65
CA GLY A 37 -16.14 -5.97 5.42
C GLY A 37 -15.77 -7.23 4.62
N ASN A 38 -16.08 -7.27 3.32
CA ASN A 38 -15.78 -8.38 2.42
C ASN A 38 -14.34 -8.28 1.91
N PHE A 39 -13.37 -8.47 2.81
CA PHE A 39 -11.96 -8.19 2.52
C PHE A 39 -11.35 -9.13 1.48
N THR A 40 -11.85 -10.37 1.36
CA THR A 40 -11.42 -11.34 0.34
C THR A 40 -11.81 -10.87 -1.07
N GLU A 41 -13.04 -10.40 -1.24
CA GLU A 41 -13.55 -9.85 -2.50
C GLU A 41 -12.87 -8.52 -2.84
N ALA A 42 -12.62 -7.69 -1.82
CA ALA A 42 -11.84 -6.47 -1.97
C ALA A 42 -10.43 -6.77 -2.49
N HIS A 43 -9.73 -7.71 -1.86
CA HIS A 43 -8.43 -8.22 -2.30
C HIS A 43 -8.47 -8.66 -3.77
N ALA A 44 -9.41 -9.52 -4.15
CA ALA A 44 -9.52 -10.01 -5.53
C ALA A 44 -9.69 -8.86 -6.54
N ASN A 45 -10.47 -7.82 -6.21
CA ASN A 45 -10.63 -6.65 -7.06
C ASN A 45 -9.36 -5.80 -7.13
N TYR A 46 -8.66 -5.57 -6.02
CA TYR A 46 -7.41 -4.81 -6.04
C TYR A 46 -6.30 -5.52 -6.82
N LEU A 47 -6.22 -6.86 -6.76
CA LEU A 47 -5.32 -7.64 -7.62
C LEU A 47 -5.61 -7.42 -9.11
N LYS A 48 -6.89 -7.47 -9.52
CA LYS A 48 -7.28 -7.19 -10.90
C LYS A 48 -6.89 -5.77 -11.31
N ALA A 49 -7.08 -4.78 -10.43
CA ALA A 49 -6.67 -3.40 -10.70
C ALA A 49 -5.16 -3.28 -10.97
N ILE A 50 -4.33 -3.94 -10.15
CA ILE A 50 -2.86 -3.92 -10.29
C ILE A 50 -2.41 -4.71 -11.54
N GLN A 51 -3.13 -5.76 -11.93
CA GLN A 51 -2.86 -6.49 -13.17
C GLN A 51 -3.12 -5.64 -14.42
N GLU A 52 -4.17 -4.81 -14.43
CA GLU A 52 -4.45 -3.87 -15.51
C GLU A 52 -3.46 -2.70 -15.52
N ASN A 53 -3.06 -2.21 -14.34
CA ASN A 53 -2.14 -1.09 -14.18
C ASN A 53 -1.23 -1.28 -12.95
N ASN A 54 -0.03 -1.79 -13.20
CA ASN A 54 0.96 -2.07 -12.14
C ASN A 54 1.56 -0.81 -11.49
N LYS A 55 1.25 0.40 -12.00
CA LYS A 55 1.66 1.68 -11.40
C LYS A 55 0.56 2.34 -10.56
N ASN A 56 -0.57 1.64 -10.36
CA ASN A 56 -1.64 2.15 -9.53
C ASN A 56 -1.33 1.93 -8.04
N PHE A 57 -0.64 2.90 -7.43
CA PHE A 57 -0.27 2.84 -6.01
C PHE A 57 -1.48 2.76 -5.09
N SER A 58 -2.59 3.42 -5.40
CA SER A 58 -3.83 3.32 -4.61
C SER A 58 -4.34 1.88 -4.57
N GLY A 59 -4.34 1.18 -5.71
CA GLY A 59 -4.68 -0.24 -5.77
C GLY A 59 -3.72 -1.11 -4.95
N ALA A 60 -2.41 -0.84 -5.06
CA ALA A 60 -1.39 -1.54 -4.28
C ALA A 60 -1.54 -1.35 -2.75
N PHE A 61 -1.85 -0.14 -2.29
CA PHE A 61 -2.13 0.15 -0.89
C PHE A 61 -3.38 -0.58 -0.42
N ASN A 62 -4.45 -0.51 -1.21
CA ASN A 62 -5.71 -1.12 -0.82
C ASN A 62 -5.62 -2.66 -0.78
N LEU A 63 -4.79 -3.26 -1.64
CA LEU A 63 -4.39 -4.66 -1.54
C LEU A 63 -3.69 -4.96 -0.21
N GLY A 64 -2.69 -4.16 0.17
CA GLY A 64 -2.02 -4.31 1.47
C GLY A 64 -2.99 -4.15 2.65
N ASN A 65 -3.91 -3.20 2.56
CA ASN A 65 -4.92 -2.94 3.59
C ASN A 65 -5.90 -4.10 3.73
N SER A 66 -6.31 -4.72 2.62
CA SER A 66 -7.22 -5.87 2.65
C SER A 66 -6.54 -7.13 3.20
N LEU A 67 -5.25 -7.34 2.90
CA LEU A 67 -4.44 -8.38 3.52
C LEU A 67 -4.33 -8.18 5.04
N TYR A 68 -4.05 -6.95 5.48
CA TYR A 68 -3.99 -6.62 6.90
C TYR A 68 -5.33 -6.89 7.61
N LYS A 69 -6.46 -6.53 6.99
CA LYS A 69 -7.80 -6.81 7.56
C LYS A 69 -8.17 -8.29 7.56
N GLN A 70 -7.55 -9.09 6.71
CA GLN A 70 -7.65 -10.56 6.75
C GLN A 70 -6.69 -11.20 7.75
N GLU A 71 -5.97 -10.40 8.55
CA GLU A 71 -4.92 -10.85 9.48
C GLU A 71 -3.74 -11.57 8.79
N LYS A 72 -3.61 -11.40 7.47
CA LYS A 72 -2.50 -11.93 6.66
C LYS A 72 -1.31 -10.97 6.72
N TYR A 73 -0.78 -10.80 7.92
CA TYR A 73 0.18 -9.73 8.22
C TYR A 73 1.50 -9.88 7.46
N GLU A 74 2.01 -11.10 7.28
CA GLU A 74 3.24 -11.37 6.53
C GLU A 74 3.09 -11.05 5.02
N GLU A 75 1.93 -11.34 4.45
CA GLU A 75 1.60 -10.96 3.07
C GLU A 75 1.49 -9.44 2.95
N ALA A 76 0.85 -8.79 3.92
CA ALA A 76 0.77 -7.32 4.00
C ALA A 76 2.16 -6.69 4.10
N VAL A 77 3.07 -7.25 4.92
CA VAL A 77 4.48 -6.83 5.01
C VAL A 77 5.15 -6.87 3.64
N SER A 78 4.99 -7.98 2.93
CA SER A 78 5.58 -8.15 1.59
C SER A 78 5.04 -7.13 0.60
N GLN A 79 3.73 -6.90 0.62
CA GLN A 79 3.06 -5.91 -0.21
C GLN A 79 3.56 -4.48 0.09
N TYR A 80 3.61 -4.05 1.35
CA TYR A 80 4.10 -2.71 1.68
C TYR A 80 5.58 -2.51 1.40
N LYS A 81 6.42 -3.55 1.56
CA LYS A 81 7.84 -3.50 1.15
C LYS A 81 7.97 -3.18 -0.35
N SER A 82 7.19 -3.84 -1.20
CA SER A 82 7.20 -3.56 -2.65
C SER A 82 6.78 -2.12 -3.00
N ILE A 83 5.84 -1.54 -2.23
CA ILE A 83 5.41 -0.15 -2.42
C ILE A 83 6.54 0.80 -2.00
N VAL A 84 7.22 0.54 -0.88
CA VAL A 84 8.36 1.35 -0.42
C VAL A 84 9.48 1.41 -1.46
N GLU A 85 9.75 0.29 -2.14
CA GLU A 85 10.79 0.19 -3.18
C GLU A 85 10.47 0.98 -4.45
N SER A 86 9.18 1.14 -4.75
CA SER A 86 8.70 1.77 -5.99
C SER A 86 8.01 3.12 -5.80
N ALA A 87 7.91 3.60 -4.55
CA ALA A 87 7.15 4.82 -4.20
C ALA A 87 7.61 6.05 -5.01
N PRO A 88 6.68 6.80 -5.63
CA PRO A 88 7.01 7.92 -6.51
C PRO A 88 7.35 9.21 -5.75
N ASP A 89 6.97 9.29 -4.47
CA ASP A 89 7.13 10.49 -3.65
C ASP A 89 7.26 10.15 -2.16
N LYS A 90 7.60 11.17 -1.36
CA LYS A 90 7.79 11.04 0.09
C LYS A 90 6.49 10.68 0.82
N GLN A 91 5.33 11.18 0.39
CA GLN A 91 4.07 10.90 1.08
C GLN A 91 3.68 9.44 0.92
N THR A 92 3.76 8.92 -0.31
CA THR A 92 3.55 7.52 -0.63
C THR A 92 4.52 6.63 0.16
N LYS A 93 5.81 7.02 0.19
CA LYS A 93 6.83 6.29 0.96
C LYS A 93 6.53 6.32 2.47
N SER A 94 6.10 7.46 3.00
CA SER A 94 5.71 7.61 4.40
C SER A 94 4.54 6.69 4.77
N ASN A 95 3.45 6.74 4.00
CA ASN A 95 2.27 5.90 4.20
C ASN A 95 2.60 4.40 4.12
N ALA A 96 3.47 4.02 3.18
CA ALA A 96 3.89 2.61 3.00
C ALA A 96 4.70 2.12 4.21
N TYR A 97 5.65 2.93 4.68
CA TYR A 97 6.40 2.62 5.89
C TYR A 97 5.52 2.56 7.14
N HIS A 98 4.52 3.43 7.27
CA HIS A 98 3.57 3.40 8.39
C HIS A 98 2.83 2.05 8.43
N ASN A 99 2.25 1.65 7.30
CA ASN A 99 1.50 0.39 7.22
C ASN A 99 2.40 -0.85 7.30
N LEU A 100 3.64 -0.76 6.79
CA LEU A 100 4.66 -1.79 7.00
C LEU A 100 4.95 -1.97 8.50
N GLY A 101 5.14 -0.86 9.22
CA GLY A 101 5.32 -0.87 10.68
C GLY A 101 4.15 -1.50 11.42
N ASN A 102 2.91 -1.14 11.04
CA ASN A 102 1.69 -1.74 11.62
C ASN A 102 1.63 -3.25 11.39
N SER A 103 1.99 -3.71 10.19
CA SER A 103 1.97 -5.14 9.85
C SER A 103 3.06 -5.91 10.60
N LEU A 104 4.27 -5.36 10.68
CA LEU A 104 5.38 -5.94 11.45
C LEU A 104 5.06 -6.04 12.94
N LEU A 105 4.40 -5.02 13.49
CA LEU A 105 3.94 -4.98 14.89
C LEU A 105 3.00 -6.15 15.21
N GLN A 106 2.05 -6.46 14.31
CA GLN A 106 1.13 -7.60 14.49
C GLN A 106 1.87 -8.95 14.44
N THR A 107 2.96 -9.03 13.67
CA THR A 107 3.83 -10.22 13.63
C THR A 107 4.88 -10.25 14.76
N LYS A 108 4.78 -9.34 15.75
CA LYS A 108 5.73 -9.17 16.87
C LYS A 108 7.18 -8.88 16.48
N LYS A 109 7.42 -8.44 15.24
CA LYS A 109 8.76 -8.03 14.77
C LYS A 109 9.03 -6.60 15.21
N TYR A 110 9.10 -6.37 16.52
CA TYR A 110 9.04 -5.03 17.11
C TYR A 110 10.20 -4.14 16.65
N GLN A 111 11.42 -4.66 16.58
CA GLN A 111 12.57 -3.90 16.10
C GLN A 111 12.41 -3.45 14.63
N GLU A 112 11.97 -4.34 13.73
CA GLU A 112 11.70 -3.98 12.33
C GLU A 112 10.54 -2.98 12.21
N SER A 113 9.50 -3.13 13.06
CA SER A 113 8.37 -2.21 13.12
C SER A 113 8.81 -0.80 13.51
N ILE A 114 9.65 -0.67 14.53
CA ILE A 114 10.28 0.60 14.96
C ILE A 114 11.03 1.26 13.81
N ASP A 115 11.83 0.50 13.07
CA ASP A 115 12.60 1.02 11.95
C ASP A 115 11.71 1.47 10.79
N ALA A 116 10.63 0.75 10.51
CA ALA A 116 9.62 1.17 9.55
C ALA A 116 8.96 2.49 9.97
N TYR A 117 8.48 2.62 11.21
CA TYR A 117 7.87 3.87 11.68
C TYR A 117 8.85 5.06 11.69
N LYS A 118 10.11 4.85 12.07
CA LYS A 118 11.14 5.90 11.96
C LYS A 118 11.31 6.36 10.52
N ASN A 119 11.31 5.44 9.56
CA ASN A 119 11.39 5.79 8.14
C ASN A 119 10.11 6.49 7.65
N ALA A 120 8.93 6.14 8.15
CA ALA A 120 7.70 6.89 7.88
C ALA A 120 7.82 8.35 8.34
N LEU A 121 8.29 8.59 9.57
CA LEU A 121 8.48 9.93 10.14
C LEU A 121 9.60 10.74 9.46
N ARG A 122 10.65 10.09 8.96
CA ARG A 122 11.66 10.78 8.11
C ARG A 122 11.05 11.36 6.83
N ASN A 123 10.02 10.73 6.30
CA ASN A 123 9.34 11.18 5.08
C ASN A 123 8.17 12.13 5.38
N ASN A 124 7.47 11.95 6.50
CA ASN A 124 6.44 12.85 7.02
C ASN A 124 6.62 13.08 8.53
N PRO A 125 7.37 14.11 8.95
CA PRO A 125 7.62 14.38 10.36
C PRO A 125 6.39 14.80 11.17
N ASN A 126 5.25 15.08 10.53
CA ASN A 126 4.05 15.58 11.22
C ASN A 126 3.00 14.48 11.49
N ASP A 127 3.29 13.23 11.13
CA ASP A 127 2.37 12.11 11.36
C ASP A 127 2.34 11.69 12.85
N GLU A 128 1.35 12.20 13.58
CA GLU A 128 1.10 11.86 14.99
C GLU A 128 0.71 10.39 15.20
N ALA A 129 -0.04 9.80 14.27
CA ALA A 129 -0.45 8.40 14.38
C ALA A 129 0.77 7.48 14.31
N THR A 130 1.70 7.77 13.39
CA THR A 130 2.99 7.06 13.33
C THR A 130 3.82 7.25 14.61
N ARG A 131 3.85 8.46 15.20
CA ARG A 131 4.56 8.68 16.48
C ARG A 131 4.00 7.84 17.61
N HIS A 132 2.68 7.80 17.73
CA HIS A 132 2.01 6.97 18.73
C HIS A 132 2.35 5.49 18.55
N ASN A 133 2.26 4.98 17.31
CA ASN A 133 2.54 3.57 17.03
C ASN A 133 4.03 3.23 17.22
N LEU A 134 4.94 4.15 16.93
CA LEU A 134 6.36 4.01 17.25
C LEU A 134 6.59 3.86 18.75
N ALA A 135 5.99 4.73 19.57
CA ALA A 135 6.11 4.65 21.01
C ALA A 135 5.57 3.31 21.55
N TYR A 136 4.43 2.87 21.03
CA TYR A 136 3.86 1.56 21.37
C TYR A 136 4.80 0.41 20.99
N ALA A 137 5.35 0.41 19.77
CA ALA A 137 6.30 -0.63 19.34
C ALA A 137 7.58 -0.66 20.19
N MET A 138 8.08 0.51 20.62
CA MET A 138 9.21 0.61 21.54
C MET A 138 8.90 0.03 22.92
N GLN A 139 7.68 0.25 23.43
CA GLN A 139 7.23 -0.37 24.68
C GLN A 139 7.15 -1.89 24.55
N GLN A 140 6.57 -2.41 23.47
CA GLN A 140 6.46 -3.85 23.25
C GLN A 140 7.82 -4.54 23.15
N LEU A 141 8.80 -3.93 22.49
CA LEU A 141 10.17 -4.44 22.45
C LEU A 141 10.81 -4.48 23.85
N LYS A 142 10.57 -3.46 24.69
CA LYS A 142 11.08 -3.43 26.06
C LYS A 142 10.47 -4.54 26.91
N GLU A 143 9.16 -4.75 26.79
CA GLU A 143 8.44 -5.82 27.50
C GLU A 143 8.92 -7.21 27.07
N GLU A 144 9.21 -7.41 25.78
CA GLU A 144 9.81 -8.65 25.26
C GLU A 144 11.19 -8.91 25.87
N GLN A 145 12.06 -7.89 25.92
CA GLN A 145 13.40 -7.99 26.50
C GLN A 145 13.41 -8.22 28.02
N GLU A 146 12.35 -7.81 28.73
CA GLU A 146 12.21 -8.04 30.18
C GLU A 146 11.68 -9.45 30.50
N GLN A 147 11.11 -10.15 29.51
CA GLN A 147 10.56 -11.49 29.66
C GLN A 147 11.54 -12.61 29.25
N GLU A 148 12.66 -12.25 28.63
CA GLU A 148 13.79 -13.12 28.27
C GLU A 148 14.85 -13.19 29.38
#